data_AF-A0A9X0D5Z4-F1
#
_entry.id   AF-A0A9X0D5Z4-F1
#
_cell.length_a   1.000
_cell.length_b   1.000
_cell.length_c   1.000
_cell.angle_alpha   90.00
_cell.angle_beta   90.00
_cell.angle_gamma   90.00
#
_symmetry.space_group_name_H-M   'P 1'
#
loop_
_entity.id
_entity.type
_entity.pdbx_description
1 polymer ?
#
loop_
_entity_poly.entity_id
_entity_poly.type
_entity_poly.pdbx_seq_one_letter_code
_entity_poly.pdbx_strand_id
1 'polypeptide(L)'
;MEDNYKPNSFKKELAQFFSKTSAHGICQVASSTTKTRALFWVLLTLTAFIVSINNIVGFVNEYLTYPVKTEVDMMHEGSLLFPSVTVCNLNQFQRSRFQNDSTMKMLSEMLFNNSDLSFKSNLATTMRLQKAAAKRNISMESLSHQKDDFIVWCEVRRITKTTCSARNFTTYLGKMDVCFTFNGDNTTLKVRDAGYLSGFSLILNIEADEHLPNPMGGSGVIVAVHQPSESAEVEKTGLTLAPGTLNTITLRGVSSLNASSHLNTPV
;
A
#
# COMPACT_ATOMS: atom_id res chain seq x y z
N MET A 1 39.56 -76.31 -29.97
CA MET A 1 38.52 -76.85 -29.06
C MET A 1 37.79 -75.65 -28.52
N GLU A 2 36.53 -75.49 -28.92
CA GLU A 2 35.65 -74.40 -28.50
C GLU A 2 35.37 -74.46 -27.00
N ASP A 3 36.02 -73.59 -26.24
CA ASP A 3 35.63 -73.34 -24.86
C ASP A 3 34.34 -72.51 -24.85
N ASN A 4 33.29 -73.20 -24.43
CA ASN A 4 31.91 -72.76 -24.36
C ASN A 4 31.77 -71.50 -23.47
N TYR A 5 31.54 -70.34 -24.10
CA TYR A 5 31.01 -69.15 -23.41
C TYR A 5 29.58 -69.43 -22.94
N LYS A 6 29.44 -69.92 -21.70
CA LYS A 6 28.15 -70.02 -21.02
C LYS A 6 27.72 -68.62 -20.59
N PRO A 7 26.57 -68.09 -21.04
CA PRO A 7 26.09 -66.81 -20.55
C PRO A 7 25.79 -66.96 -19.06
N ASN A 8 26.62 -66.35 -18.22
CA ASN A 8 26.37 -66.26 -16.79
C ASN A 8 24.98 -65.64 -16.63
N SER A 9 24.07 -66.44 -16.10
CA SER A 9 22.65 -66.12 -16.06
C SER A 9 22.46 -64.81 -15.31
N PHE A 10 22.03 -63.76 -16.01
CA PHE A 10 21.64 -62.43 -15.51
C PHE A 10 20.92 -62.45 -14.14
N LYS A 11 20.18 -63.54 -13.86
CA LYS A 11 19.52 -63.82 -12.58
C LYS A 11 20.48 -63.90 -11.39
N LYS A 12 21.69 -64.47 -11.54
CA LYS A 12 22.70 -64.56 -10.48
C LYS A 12 23.27 -63.18 -10.12
N GLU A 13 23.52 -62.36 -11.12
CA GLU A 13 24.03 -61.00 -10.93
C GLU A 13 22.97 -60.10 -10.28
N LEU A 14 21.71 -60.18 -10.72
CA LEU A 14 20.60 -59.49 -10.09
C LEU A 14 20.38 -59.92 -8.63
N ALA A 15 20.45 -61.22 -8.33
CA ALA A 15 20.31 -61.70 -6.96
C ALA A 15 21.44 -61.21 -6.05
N GLN A 16 22.68 -61.17 -6.57
CA GLN A 16 23.82 -60.63 -5.85
C GLN A 16 23.68 -59.12 -5.61
N PHE A 17 23.20 -58.36 -6.60
CA PHE A 17 22.93 -56.93 -6.48
C PHE A 17 21.83 -56.63 -5.45
N PHE A 18 20.70 -57.34 -5.51
CA PHE A 18 19.60 -57.17 -4.56
C PHE A 18 19.93 -57.61 -3.13
N SER A 19 20.90 -58.52 -2.95
CA SER A 19 21.40 -58.86 -1.61
C SER A 19 22.32 -57.78 -1.01
N LYS A 20 22.89 -56.90 -1.83
CA LYS A 20 23.85 -55.87 -1.43
C LYS A 20 23.28 -54.44 -1.49
N THR A 21 22.05 -54.27 -1.98
CA THR A 21 21.42 -52.95 -2.09
C THR A 21 21.04 -52.40 -0.72
N SER A 22 21.13 -51.07 -0.57
CA SER A 22 20.67 -50.33 0.61
C SER A 22 19.14 -50.18 0.66
N ALA A 23 18.42 -50.61 -0.38
CA ALA A 23 16.97 -50.65 -0.38
C ALA A 23 16.47 -51.74 0.58
N HIS A 24 16.14 -51.32 1.80
CA HIS A 24 15.83 -52.17 2.96
C HIS A 24 14.87 -53.32 2.66
N GLY A 25 13.80 -53.09 1.89
CA GLY A 25 12.87 -54.17 1.60
C GLY A 25 13.24 -55.05 0.40
N ILE A 26 14.11 -54.59 -0.52
CA ILE A 26 14.58 -55.40 -1.66
C ILE A 26 15.55 -56.48 -1.17
N CYS A 27 16.39 -56.17 -0.19
CA CYS A 27 17.26 -57.15 0.46
C CYS A 27 16.47 -58.24 1.21
N GLN A 28 15.33 -57.88 1.82
CA GLN A 28 14.44 -58.84 2.49
C GLN A 28 13.70 -59.76 1.51
N VAL A 29 13.39 -59.27 0.32
CA VAL A 29 12.87 -60.11 -0.78
C VAL A 29 13.96 -61.08 -1.27
N ALA A 30 15.19 -60.60 -1.46
CA ALA A 30 16.32 -61.42 -1.93
C ALA A 30 16.76 -62.50 -0.92
N SER A 31 16.64 -62.23 0.38
CA SER A 31 16.95 -63.18 1.47
C SER A 31 15.77 -64.09 1.84
N SER A 32 14.64 -64.01 1.15
CA SER A 32 13.44 -64.80 1.48
C SER A 32 13.53 -66.27 1.04
N THR A 33 13.40 -67.19 2.00
CA THR A 33 13.47 -68.65 1.76
C THR A 33 12.13 -69.26 1.37
N THR A 34 11.00 -68.59 1.69
CA THR A 34 9.63 -69.04 1.37
C THR A 34 8.91 -68.05 0.47
N LYS A 35 8.07 -68.56 -0.44
CA LYS A 35 7.31 -67.75 -1.42
C LYS A 35 6.33 -66.78 -0.75
N THR A 36 5.73 -67.15 0.38
CA THR A 36 4.81 -66.30 1.15
C THR A 36 5.52 -65.12 1.79
N ARG A 37 6.72 -65.35 2.36
CA ARG A 37 7.55 -64.29 2.94
C ARG A 37 8.06 -63.32 1.87
N ALA A 38 8.49 -63.85 0.72
CA ALA A 38 8.90 -63.04 -0.42
C ALA A 38 7.73 -62.16 -0.92
N LEU A 39 6.53 -62.73 -1.05
CA LEU A 39 5.33 -62.00 -1.48
C LEU A 39 4.94 -60.89 -0.50
N PHE A 40 5.00 -61.14 0.80
CA PHE A 40 4.75 -60.13 1.84
C PHE A 40 5.71 -58.94 1.71
N TRP A 41 7.02 -59.18 1.59
CA TRP A 41 8.01 -58.11 1.45
C TRP A 41 7.90 -57.37 0.11
N VAL A 42 7.51 -58.04 -0.97
CA VAL A 42 7.21 -57.39 -2.26
C VAL A 42 6.02 -56.45 -2.14
N LEU A 43 4.92 -56.89 -1.52
CA LEU A 43 3.74 -56.04 -1.33
C LEU A 43 4.07 -54.82 -0.47
N LEU A 44 4.76 -55.03 0.64
CA LEU A 44 5.14 -53.96 1.57
C LEU A 44 6.08 -52.93 0.93
N THR A 45 7.06 -53.39 0.15
CA THR A 45 7.97 -52.48 -0.59
C THR A 45 7.27 -51.73 -1.69
N LEU A 46 6.37 -52.40 -2.43
CA LEU A 46 5.59 -51.76 -3.48
C LEU A 46 4.65 -50.68 -2.92
N THR A 47 3.94 -50.97 -1.83
CA THR A 47 3.08 -49.98 -1.15
C THR A 47 3.91 -48.79 -0.66
N ALA A 48 5.07 -49.03 -0.02
CA ALA A 48 5.95 -47.96 0.42
C ALA A 48 6.47 -47.10 -0.74
N PHE A 49 6.80 -47.70 -1.88
CA PHE A 49 7.26 -46.99 -3.07
C PHE A 49 6.16 -46.10 -3.67
N ILE A 50 4.93 -46.61 -3.78
CA ILE A 50 3.77 -45.84 -4.28
C ILE A 50 3.49 -44.64 -3.37
N VAL A 51 3.44 -44.85 -2.05
CA VAL A 51 3.24 -43.77 -1.07
C VAL A 51 4.38 -42.74 -1.16
N SER A 52 5.63 -43.18 -1.32
CA SER A 52 6.77 -42.29 -1.45
C SER A 52 6.70 -41.44 -2.72
N ILE A 53 6.33 -42.02 -3.87
CA ILE A 53 6.11 -41.26 -5.11
C ILE A 53 5.00 -40.23 -4.91
N ASN A 54 3.87 -40.62 -4.32
CA ASN A 54 2.77 -39.69 -4.06
C ASN A 54 3.20 -38.53 -3.16
N ASN A 55 4.00 -38.80 -2.11
CA ASN A 55 4.56 -37.74 -1.26
C ASN A 55 5.54 -36.84 -2.02
N ILE A 56 6.43 -37.41 -2.85
CA ILE A 56 7.38 -36.63 -3.66
C ILE A 56 6.61 -35.73 -4.64
N VAL A 57 5.62 -36.26 -5.36
CA VAL A 57 4.77 -35.47 -6.26
C VAL A 57 4.03 -34.39 -5.47
N GLY A 58 3.51 -34.71 -4.27
CA GLY A 58 2.90 -33.73 -3.36
C GLY A 58 3.85 -32.59 -3.00
N PHE A 59 5.05 -32.91 -2.53
CA PHE A 59 6.06 -31.91 -2.15
C PHE A 59 6.57 -31.09 -3.34
N VAL A 60 6.77 -31.73 -4.51
CA VAL A 60 7.17 -31.03 -5.73
C VAL A 60 6.05 -30.09 -6.18
N ASN A 61 4.80 -30.53 -6.17
CA ASN A 61 3.67 -29.68 -6.52
C ASN A 61 3.54 -28.50 -5.53
N GLU A 62 3.68 -28.73 -4.22
CA GLU A 62 3.66 -27.68 -3.20
C GLU A 62 4.83 -26.71 -3.39
N TYR A 63 6.04 -27.20 -3.63
CA TYR A 63 7.21 -26.37 -3.92
C TYR A 63 7.01 -25.50 -5.16
N LEU A 64 6.44 -26.07 -6.23
CA LEU A 64 6.17 -25.36 -7.49
C LEU A 64 4.95 -24.42 -7.40
N THR A 65 4.25 -24.35 -6.26
CA THR A 65 3.31 -23.24 -5.99
C THR A 65 4.01 -21.94 -5.60
N TYR A 66 5.33 -21.98 -5.37
CA TYR A 66 6.14 -20.84 -4.93
C TYR A 66 5.52 -20.09 -3.73
N PRO A 67 5.26 -20.78 -2.60
CA PRO A 67 4.60 -20.14 -1.46
C PRO A 67 5.51 -19.08 -0.83
N VAL A 68 4.97 -17.87 -0.63
CA VAL A 68 5.68 -16.78 0.04
C VAL A 68 5.34 -16.82 1.54
N LYS A 69 6.37 -16.75 2.39
CA LYS A 69 6.21 -16.61 3.85
C LYS A 69 6.42 -15.15 4.24
N THR A 70 5.52 -14.61 5.06
CA THR A 70 5.63 -13.28 5.64
C THR A 70 6.10 -13.38 7.08
N GLU A 71 7.11 -12.59 7.43
CA GLU A 71 7.58 -12.42 8.81
C GLU A 71 7.36 -10.97 9.22
N VAL A 72 6.84 -10.75 10.43
CA VAL A 72 6.56 -9.42 10.96
C VAL A 72 7.47 -9.20 12.15
N ASP A 73 8.38 -8.23 12.02
CA ASP A 73 9.26 -7.82 13.11
C ASP A 73 8.97 -6.38 13.55
N MET A 74 9.15 -6.10 14.85
CA MET A 74 8.96 -4.79 15.44
C MET A 74 10.31 -4.16 15.76
N MET A 75 10.85 -3.42 14.80
CA MET A 75 12.10 -2.71 14.96
C MET A 75 11.88 -1.37 15.70
N HIS A 76 12.72 -1.08 16.68
CA HIS A 76 12.76 0.22 17.34
C HIS A 76 13.90 1.04 16.75
N GLU A 77 13.56 1.93 15.83
CA GLU A 77 14.53 2.80 15.17
C GLU A 77 14.74 4.07 16.01
N GLY A 78 16.00 4.49 16.21
CA GLY A 78 16.32 5.69 17.00
C GLY A 78 15.84 7.01 16.36
N SER A 79 15.43 6.97 15.10
CA SER A 79 14.74 8.05 14.40
C SER A 79 14.00 7.51 13.18
N LEU A 80 12.76 7.95 12.97
CA LEU A 80 11.95 7.64 11.80
C LEU A 80 11.86 8.85 10.88
N LEU A 81 11.70 8.63 9.58
CA LEU A 81 11.35 9.70 8.65
C LEU A 81 9.96 10.25 8.99
N PHE A 82 9.85 11.57 9.07
CA PHE A 82 8.57 12.22 9.24
C PHE A 82 7.78 12.14 7.91
N PRO A 83 6.50 11.75 7.93
CA PRO A 83 5.73 11.60 6.70
C PRO A 83 5.42 12.97 6.07
N SER A 84 4.92 12.93 4.84
CA SER A 84 4.25 14.09 4.24
C SER A 84 2.81 14.16 4.73
N VAL A 85 2.33 15.37 4.99
CA VAL A 85 0.96 15.62 5.43
C VAL A 85 0.31 16.59 4.46
N THR A 86 -0.67 16.09 3.71
CA THR A 86 -1.47 16.89 2.77
C THR A 86 -2.80 17.22 3.40
N VAL A 87 -3.16 18.50 3.36
CA VAL A 87 -4.44 19.01 3.84
C VAL A 87 -5.19 19.70 2.69
N CYS A 88 -6.48 19.39 2.55
CA CYS A 88 -7.35 19.99 1.55
C CYS A 88 -8.58 20.58 2.22
N ASN A 89 -9.04 21.74 1.77
CA ASN A 89 -10.36 22.23 2.12
C ASN A 89 -11.41 21.41 1.34
N LEU A 90 -12.46 20.92 2.00
CA LEU A 90 -13.59 20.27 1.31
C LEU A 90 -14.35 21.24 0.40
N ASN A 91 -14.21 22.55 0.64
CA ASN A 91 -14.66 23.55 -0.30
C ASN A 91 -13.63 23.69 -1.41
N GLN A 92 -14.03 23.28 -2.61
CA GLN A 92 -13.17 23.32 -3.78
C GLN A 92 -12.84 24.76 -4.22
N PHE A 93 -13.76 25.71 -3.98
CA PHE A 93 -13.69 27.06 -4.53
C PHE A 93 -14.07 28.13 -3.51
N GLN A 94 -13.33 29.22 -3.50
CA GLN A 94 -13.67 30.40 -2.70
C GLN A 94 -14.70 31.24 -3.47
N ARG A 95 -15.92 31.40 -2.92
CA ARG A 95 -17.06 32.04 -3.62
C ARG A 95 -16.71 33.44 -4.16
N SER A 96 -15.99 34.25 -3.40
CA SER A 96 -15.62 35.62 -3.77
C SER A 96 -14.71 35.71 -4.99
N ARG A 97 -13.99 34.64 -5.34
CA ARG A 97 -13.10 34.60 -6.53
C ARG A 97 -13.85 34.68 -7.86
N PHE A 98 -15.15 34.43 -7.87
CA PHE A 98 -15.97 34.48 -9.08
C PHE A 98 -16.61 35.85 -9.37
N GLN A 99 -16.47 36.83 -8.46
CA GLN A 99 -17.24 38.08 -8.55
C GLN A 99 -16.89 38.94 -9.78
N ASN A 100 -15.66 38.84 -10.29
CA ASN A 100 -15.18 39.64 -11.41
C ASN A 100 -15.65 39.12 -12.78
N ASP A 101 -16.19 37.90 -12.85
CA ASP A 101 -16.71 37.34 -14.09
C ASP A 101 -18.21 37.08 -14.00
N SER A 102 -18.99 37.73 -14.87
CA SER A 102 -20.46 37.64 -14.84
C SER A 102 -20.98 36.22 -14.99
N THR A 103 -20.32 35.37 -15.81
CA THR A 103 -20.74 33.99 -16.02
C THR A 103 -20.46 33.14 -14.79
N MET A 104 -19.25 33.25 -14.23
CA MET A 104 -18.87 32.47 -13.06
C MET A 104 -19.61 32.93 -11.80
N LYS A 105 -19.84 34.24 -11.64
CA LYS A 105 -20.68 34.80 -10.59
C LYS A 105 -22.11 34.25 -10.62
N MET A 106 -22.72 34.23 -11.80
CA MET A 106 -24.06 33.64 -11.97
C MET A 106 -24.06 32.14 -11.61
N LEU A 107 -23.06 31.39 -12.03
CA LEU A 107 -22.94 29.96 -11.71
C LEU A 107 -22.71 29.70 -10.22
N SER A 108 -21.89 30.51 -9.55
CA SER A 108 -21.64 30.38 -8.11
C SER A 108 -22.86 30.80 -7.28
N GLU A 109 -23.61 31.82 -7.70
CA GLU A 109 -24.88 32.21 -7.07
C GLU A 109 -25.96 31.13 -7.27
N MET A 110 -26.04 30.51 -8.44
CA MET A 110 -26.93 29.37 -8.68
C MET A 110 -26.59 28.18 -7.77
N LEU A 111 -25.30 27.90 -7.56
CA LEU A 111 -24.86 26.86 -6.60
C LEU A 111 -25.29 27.21 -5.17
N PHE A 112 -25.01 28.44 -4.73
CA PHE A 112 -25.26 28.88 -3.36
C PHE A 112 -26.76 28.94 -3.00
N ASN A 113 -27.59 29.39 -3.93
CA ASN A 113 -29.04 29.55 -3.72
C ASN A 113 -29.83 28.27 -4.01
N ASN A 114 -29.17 27.18 -4.41
CA ASN A 114 -29.88 25.94 -4.72
C ASN A 114 -30.46 25.33 -3.45
N SER A 115 -31.77 25.51 -3.26
CA SER A 115 -32.52 24.92 -2.14
C SER A 115 -32.60 23.40 -2.23
N ASP A 116 -32.42 22.85 -3.44
CA ASP A 116 -32.32 21.41 -3.65
C ASP A 116 -30.88 20.96 -3.39
N LEU A 117 -30.67 20.24 -2.29
CA LEU A 117 -29.41 19.59 -1.92
C LEU A 117 -29.09 18.39 -2.83
N SER A 118 -29.42 18.49 -4.12
CA SER A 118 -29.29 17.42 -5.10
C SER A 118 -27.85 17.34 -5.60
N PHE A 119 -27.16 16.26 -5.20
CA PHE A 119 -25.81 15.89 -5.64
C PHE A 119 -25.61 16.10 -7.15
N LYS A 120 -26.58 15.67 -7.96
CA LYS A 120 -26.50 15.69 -9.42
C LYS A 120 -26.54 17.10 -10.00
N SER A 121 -27.39 17.98 -9.47
CA SER A 121 -27.47 19.37 -9.95
C SER A 121 -26.24 20.17 -9.53
N ASN A 122 -25.77 19.97 -8.30
CA ASN A 122 -24.58 20.65 -7.79
C ASN A 122 -23.36 20.23 -8.59
N LEU A 123 -23.19 18.92 -8.86
CA LEU A 123 -22.10 18.41 -9.67
C LEU A 123 -22.11 19.00 -11.09
N ALA A 124 -23.28 19.05 -11.74
CA ALA A 124 -23.40 19.61 -13.08
C ALA A 124 -23.04 21.10 -13.12
N THR A 125 -23.44 21.88 -12.12
CA THR A 125 -23.12 23.32 -12.06
C THR A 125 -21.66 23.57 -11.72
N THR A 126 -21.06 22.79 -10.80
CA THR A 126 -19.62 22.82 -10.49
C THR A 126 -18.78 22.50 -11.72
N MET A 127 -19.15 21.47 -12.51
CA MET A 127 -18.48 21.16 -13.78
C MET A 127 -18.59 22.28 -14.81
N ARG A 128 -19.75 22.97 -14.89
CA ARG A 128 -19.91 24.14 -15.79
C ARG A 128 -19.01 25.29 -15.36
N LEU A 129 -18.89 25.53 -14.05
CA LEU A 129 -18.03 26.56 -13.49
C LEU A 129 -16.55 26.27 -13.77
N GLN A 130 -16.09 25.03 -13.56
CA GLN A 130 -14.76 24.58 -13.97
C GLN A 130 -14.50 24.81 -15.46
N LYS A 131 -15.44 24.40 -16.32
CA LYS A 131 -15.33 24.59 -17.77
C LYS A 131 -15.26 26.07 -18.17
N ALA A 132 -16.00 26.93 -17.48
CA ALA A 132 -15.98 28.37 -17.70
C ALA A 132 -14.63 29.01 -17.28
N ALA A 133 -14.04 28.53 -16.19
CA ALA A 133 -12.71 28.92 -15.74
C ALA A 133 -11.62 28.46 -16.72
N ALA A 134 -11.66 27.18 -17.14
CA ALA A 134 -10.73 26.62 -18.11
C ALA A 134 -10.78 27.36 -19.45
N LYS A 135 -11.98 27.72 -19.94
CA LYS A 135 -12.15 28.53 -21.18
C LYS A 135 -11.46 29.90 -21.09
N ARG A 136 -11.28 30.43 -19.88
CA ARG A 136 -10.64 31.73 -19.61
C ARG A 136 -9.17 31.60 -19.20
N ASN A 137 -8.59 30.40 -19.27
CA ASN A 137 -7.23 30.10 -18.81
C ASN A 137 -6.97 30.49 -17.33
N ILE A 138 -8.01 30.42 -16.49
CA ILE A 138 -7.89 30.70 -15.06
C ILE A 138 -7.47 29.41 -14.36
N SER A 139 -6.40 29.47 -13.56
CA SER A 139 -5.92 28.30 -12.82
C SER A 139 -6.86 27.94 -11.68
N MET A 140 -6.99 26.65 -11.42
CA MET A 140 -7.79 26.13 -10.31
C MET A 140 -7.32 26.67 -8.95
N GLU A 141 -6.00 26.77 -8.77
CA GLU A 141 -5.35 27.33 -7.58
C GLU A 141 -5.80 28.77 -7.28
N SER A 142 -5.96 29.61 -8.31
CA SER A 142 -6.37 31.01 -8.13
C SER A 142 -7.84 31.18 -7.73
N LEU A 143 -8.67 30.17 -7.99
CA LEU A 143 -10.10 30.14 -7.66
C LEU A 143 -10.40 29.42 -6.36
N SER A 144 -9.41 28.72 -5.80
CA SER A 144 -9.52 27.98 -4.56
C SER A 144 -9.02 28.78 -3.35
N HIS A 145 -9.13 28.16 -2.18
CA HIS A 145 -8.63 28.73 -0.92
C HIS A 145 -7.12 28.91 -0.97
N GLN A 146 -6.62 30.01 -0.42
CA GLN A 146 -5.20 30.30 -0.40
C GLN A 146 -4.57 29.74 0.88
N LYS A 147 -3.33 29.23 0.75
CA LYS A 147 -2.65 28.58 1.87
C LYS A 147 -2.48 29.48 3.10
N ASP A 148 -2.24 30.77 2.88
CA ASP A 148 -1.98 31.74 3.94
C ASP A 148 -3.26 32.06 4.76
N ASP A 149 -4.44 31.91 4.16
CA ASP A 149 -5.73 32.08 4.84
C ASP A 149 -6.20 30.76 5.47
N PHE A 150 -5.94 29.64 4.79
CA PHE A 150 -6.35 28.29 5.22
C PHE A 150 -5.51 27.78 6.40
N ILE A 151 -4.20 28.04 6.45
CA ILE A 151 -3.28 27.56 7.48
C ILE A 151 -3.02 28.68 8.49
N VAL A 152 -3.86 28.74 9.52
CA VAL A 152 -3.80 29.78 10.56
C VAL A 152 -2.59 29.60 11.46
N TRP A 153 -2.29 28.35 11.84
CA TRP A 153 -1.19 28.05 12.74
C TRP A 153 -0.62 26.66 12.46
N CYS A 154 0.69 26.54 12.62
CA CYS A 154 1.43 25.30 12.43
C CYS A 154 2.56 25.18 13.45
N GLU A 155 2.75 23.98 13.98
CA GLU A 155 3.86 23.67 14.87
C GLU A 155 4.38 22.25 14.65
N VAL A 156 5.71 22.13 14.60
CA VAL A 156 6.42 20.85 14.47
C VAL A 156 7.35 20.73 15.68
N ARG A 157 6.79 20.36 16.84
CA ARG A 157 7.51 20.42 18.12
C ARG A 157 8.67 19.43 18.15
N ARG A 158 9.85 19.89 18.60
CA ARG A 158 11.09 19.09 18.80
C ARG A 158 11.69 18.43 17.55
N ILE A 159 11.07 18.56 16.38
CA ILE A 159 11.59 18.01 15.12
C ILE A 159 12.46 19.05 14.40
N THR A 160 12.04 20.33 14.34
CA THR A 160 12.84 21.42 13.75
C THR A 160 13.00 22.59 14.71
N LYS A 161 14.07 23.37 14.52
CA LYS A 161 14.27 24.68 15.19
C LYS A 161 13.60 25.84 14.44
N THR A 162 13.00 25.55 13.29
CA THR A 162 12.38 26.56 12.42
C THR A 162 10.91 26.73 12.79
N THR A 163 10.43 27.96 12.75
CA THR A 163 9.01 28.26 12.89
C THR A 163 8.26 27.73 11.67
N CYS A 164 7.25 26.86 11.89
CA CYS A 164 6.38 26.42 10.81
C CYS A 164 5.41 27.54 10.42
N SER A 165 5.18 27.69 9.12
CA SER A 165 4.23 28.64 8.55
C SER A 165 3.63 28.08 7.26
N ALA A 166 2.61 28.75 6.70
CA ALA A 166 2.04 28.40 5.40
C ALA A 166 3.07 28.34 4.25
N ARG A 167 4.23 29.02 4.39
CA ARG A 167 5.33 28.97 3.41
C ARG A 167 6.04 27.61 3.37
N ASN A 168 5.92 26.80 4.41
CA ASN A 168 6.50 25.46 4.47
C ASN A 168 5.65 24.40 3.76
N PHE A 169 4.55 24.82 3.13
CA PHE A 169 3.65 23.96 2.38
C PHE A 169 3.80 24.21 0.88
N THR A 170 3.84 23.13 0.12
CA THR A 170 3.77 23.14 -1.33
C THR A 170 2.34 22.90 -1.79
N THR A 171 1.92 23.54 -2.88
CA THR A 171 0.61 23.28 -3.48
C THR A 171 0.62 21.91 -4.16
N TYR A 172 -0.32 21.06 -3.79
CA TYR A 172 -0.63 19.81 -4.49
C TYR A 172 -1.95 20.01 -5.24
N LEU A 173 -1.89 19.87 -6.57
CA LEU A 173 -3.07 19.94 -7.42
C LEU A 173 -3.60 18.52 -7.65
N GLY A 174 -4.71 18.21 -6.99
CA GLY A 174 -5.48 17.00 -7.26
C GLY A 174 -6.26 17.11 -8.57
N LYS A 175 -7.07 16.10 -8.88
CA LYS A 175 -7.95 16.14 -10.07
C LYS A 175 -8.98 17.26 -9.99
N MET A 176 -9.48 17.53 -8.78
CA MET A 176 -10.47 18.55 -8.51
C MET A 176 -10.09 19.45 -7.33
N ASP A 177 -9.22 19.01 -6.43
CA ASP A 177 -8.93 19.74 -5.20
C ASP A 177 -7.59 20.49 -5.28
N VAL A 178 -7.54 21.64 -4.62
CA VAL A 178 -6.29 22.36 -4.35
C VAL A 178 -5.95 22.09 -2.89
N CYS A 179 -4.82 21.42 -2.69
CA CYS A 179 -4.38 20.97 -1.37
C CYS A 179 -2.99 21.51 -1.07
N PHE A 180 -2.60 21.44 0.20
CA PHE A 180 -1.31 21.93 0.68
C PHE A 180 -0.58 20.82 1.41
N THR A 181 0.65 20.54 0.99
CA THR A 181 1.46 19.44 1.52
C THR A 181 2.61 19.98 2.34
N PHE A 182 2.63 19.65 3.62
CA PHE A 182 3.79 19.79 4.47
C PHE A 182 4.76 18.64 4.21
N ASN A 183 6.06 18.96 4.19
CA ASN A 183 7.14 17.98 4.03
C ASN A 183 7.13 17.20 2.69
N GLY A 184 6.44 17.71 1.65
CA GLY A 184 6.17 16.99 0.40
C GLY A 184 7.38 16.33 -0.26
N ASP A 185 8.47 17.08 -0.45
CA ASP A 185 9.70 16.60 -1.09
C ASP A 185 10.88 16.48 -0.12
N ASN A 186 10.65 16.75 1.16
CA ASN A 186 11.74 16.82 2.13
C ASN A 186 11.91 15.48 2.85
N THR A 187 12.86 14.69 2.36
CA THR A 187 13.26 13.39 2.93
C THR A 187 14.21 13.51 4.12
N THR A 188 14.50 14.72 4.60
CA THR A 188 15.48 14.93 5.70
C THR A 188 14.83 15.02 7.08
N LEU A 189 13.53 15.30 7.14
CA LEU A 189 12.82 15.51 8.40
C LEU A 189 12.65 14.17 9.13
N LYS A 190 13.14 14.11 10.38
CA LYS A 190 13.10 12.87 11.19
C LYS A 190 12.56 13.12 12.59
N VAL A 191 11.73 12.21 13.07
CA VAL A 191 11.17 12.19 14.42
C VAL A 191 11.86 11.10 15.25
N ARG A 192 12.20 11.40 16.50
CA ARG A 192 12.88 10.44 17.42
C ARG A 192 11.97 9.94 18.53
N ASP A 193 11.08 10.81 19.00
CA ASP A 193 10.22 10.54 20.13
C ASP A 193 8.77 10.39 19.66
N ALA A 194 8.02 9.51 20.32
CA ALA A 194 6.59 9.37 20.09
C ALA A 194 5.76 10.27 21.03
N GLY A 195 4.51 10.51 20.66
CA GLY A 195 3.52 11.22 21.48
C GLY A 195 3.22 12.65 21.02
N TYR A 196 2.24 13.27 21.67
CA TYR A 196 1.65 14.54 21.22
C TYR A 196 2.65 15.72 21.20
N LEU A 197 3.71 15.68 22.01
CA LEU A 197 4.74 16.72 22.08
C LEU A 197 5.82 16.62 21.02
N SER A 198 5.88 15.51 20.28
CA SER A 198 6.87 15.25 19.25
C SER A 198 6.20 15.06 17.89
N GLY A 199 4.99 15.60 17.75
CA GLY A 199 4.17 15.53 16.56
C GLY A 199 4.07 16.86 15.81
N PHE A 200 3.16 16.83 14.84
CA PHE A 200 2.79 17.97 14.02
C PHE A 200 1.39 18.43 14.40
N SER A 201 1.20 19.73 14.56
CA SER A 201 -0.07 20.32 14.97
C SER A 201 -0.43 21.47 14.05
N LEU A 202 -1.71 21.52 13.67
CA LEU A 202 -2.27 22.51 12.76
C LEU A 202 -3.57 23.07 13.30
N ILE A 203 -3.80 24.35 13.03
CA ILE A 203 -5.11 24.99 13.11
C ILE A 203 -5.43 25.49 11.72
N LEU A 204 -6.56 25.04 11.18
CA LEU A 204 -7.02 25.34 9.83
C LEU A 204 -8.28 26.21 9.89
N ASN A 205 -8.38 27.18 8.99
CA ASN A 205 -9.58 27.97 8.76
C ASN A 205 -10.24 27.50 7.47
N ILE A 206 -11.39 26.84 7.58
CA ILE A 206 -12.12 26.35 6.40
C ILE A 206 -12.83 27.44 5.59
N GLU A 207 -12.86 28.69 6.08
CA GLU A 207 -13.54 29.83 5.46
C GLU A 207 -15.01 29.49 5.12
N ALA A 208 -15.78 29.14 6.15
CA ALA A 208 -17.15 28.65 6.01
C ALA A 208 -18.10 29.66 5.34
N ASP A 209 -17.79 30.95 5.42
CA ASP A 209 -18.49 32.05 4.75
C ASP A 209 -18.27 32.09 3.23
N GLU A 210 -17.17 31.51 2.76
CA GLU A 210 -16.83 31.38 1.34
C GLU A 210 -17.30 30.05 0.73
N HIS A 211 -18.00 29.23 1.52
CA HIS A 211 -18.41 27.88 1.14
C HIS A 211 -19.42 27.88 -0.02
N LEU A 212 -19.09 27.17 -1.09
CA LEU A 212 -20.04 26.80 -2.13
C LEU A 212 -20.50 25.35 -1.89
N PRO A 213 -21.80 25.04 -2.10
CA PRO A 213 -22.29 23.67 -1.95
C PRO A 213 -21.49 22.66 -2.79
N ASN A 214 -20.71 21.82 -2.11
CA ASN A 214 -19.98 20.71 -2.72
C ASN A 214 -20.98 19.59 -3.05
N PRO A 215 -20.89 18.95 -4.23
CA PRO A 215 -21.64 17.73 -4.54
C PRO A 215 -21.58 16.69 -3.42
N MET A 216 -20.40 16.45 -2.84
CA MET A 216 -20.20 15.46 -1.77
C MET A 216 -20.86 15.87 -0.43
N GLY A 217 -21.30 17.12 -0.31
CA GLY A 217 -21.87 17.68 0.92
C GLY A 217 -20.85 17.89 2.04
N GLY A 218 -21.28 18.61 3.08
CA GLY A 218 -20.50 18.84 4.29
C GLY A 218 -19.46 19.97 4.19
N SER A 219 -18.92 20.34 5.34
CA SER A 219 -17.85 21.32 5.49
C SER A 219 -16.78 20.74 6.39
N GLY A 220 -15.51 20.98 6.07
CA GLY A 220 -14.39 20.35 6.78
C GLY A 220 -13.14 20.29 5.93
N VAL A 221 -12.23 19.42 6.33
CA VAL A 221 -10.94 19.23 5.67
C VAL A 221 -10.68 17.76 5.41
N ILE A 222 -9.94 17.46 4.35
CA ILE A 222 -9.37 16.13 4.13
C ILE A 222 -7.90 16.18 4.51
N VAL A 223 -7.45 15.19 5.29
CA VAL A 223 -6.05 15.03 5.68
C VAL A 223 -5.55 13.69 5.15
N ALA A 224 -4.48 13.71 4.36
CA ALA A 224 -3.79 12.50 3.90
C ALA A 224 -2.36 12.47 4.44
N VAL A 225 -1.93 11.30 4.88
CA VAL A 225 -0.57 11.03 5.33
C VAL A 225 0.05 10.03 4.38
N HIS A 226 1.21 10.37 3.81
CA HIS A 226 1.87 9.56 2.80
C HIS A 226 3.40 9.68 2.91
N GLN A 227 4.15 8.88 2.15
CA GLN A 227 5.60 8.98 2.15
C GLN A 227 6.06 10.28 1.45
N PRO A 228 7.21 10.86 1.86
CA PRO A 228 7.83 11.94 1.10
C PRO A 228 8.07 11.53 -0.35
N SER A 229 7.82 12.46 -1.28
CA SER A 229 7.88 12.26 -2.74
C SER A 229 6.84 11.28 -3.32
N GLU A 230 5.92 10.76 -2.50
CA GLU A 230 4.75 10.02 -2.97
C GLU A 230 3.58 10.98 -3.25
N SER A 231 2.69 10.62 -4.18
CA SER A 231 1.44 11.35 -4.40
C SER A 231 0.50 11.17 -3.21
N ALA A 232 -0.12 12.26 -2.76
CA ALA A 232 -1.01 12.22 -1.59
C ALA A 232 -2.29 11.38 -1.80
N GLU A 233 -2.76 11.26 -3.05
CA GLU A 233 -3.99 10.53 -3.41
C GLU A 233 -5.16 10.73 -2.44
N VAL A 234 -5.45 11.99 -2.09
CA VAL A 234 -6.41 12.39 -1.04
C VAL A 234 -7.81 11.81 -1.24
N GLU A 235 -8.22 11.53 -2.48
CA GLU A 235 -9.49 10.88 -2.81
C GLU A 235 -9.57 9.42 -2.33
N LYS A 236 -8.43 8.73 -2.18
CA LYS A 236 -8.35 7.30 -1.82
C LYS A 236 -8.00 7.07 -0.36
N THR A 237 -7.04 7.82 0.17
CA THR A 237 -6.46 7.60 1.51
C THR A 237 -6.79 8.70 2.50
N GLY A 238 -7.44 9.78 2.04
CA GLY A 238 -7.74 10.94 2.86
C GLY A 238 -8.76 10.64 3.97
N LEU A 239 -8.50 11.22 5.13
CA LEU A 239 -9.41 11.22 6.27
C LEU A 239 -10.15 12.56 6.33
N THR A 240 -11.47 12.53 6.24
CA THR A 240 -12.32 13.72 6.38
C THR A 240 -12.53 14.08 7.84
N LEU A 241 -12.25 15.33 8.21
CA LEU A 241 -12.38 15.86 9.56
C LEU A 241 -13.37 17.04 9.58
N ALA A 242 -14.26 17.04 10.56
CA ALA A 242 -15.24 18.10 10.77
C ALA A 242 -14.60 19.32 11.47
N PRO A 243 -15.04 20.55 11.13
CA PRO A 243 -14.59 21.76 11.82
C PRO A 243 -15.10 21.80 13.27
N GLY A 244 -14.48 22.64 14.10
CA GLY A 244 -14.87 22.82 15.50
C GLY A 244 -14.48 21.67 16.44
N THR A 245 -13.65 20.73 15.97
CA THR A 245 -13.16 19.60 16.76
C THR A 245 -11.64 19.55 16.80
N LEU A 246 -11.09 19.04 17.91
CA LEU A 246 -9.66 18.71 18.02
C LEU A 246 -9.47 17.23 17.69
N ASN A 247 -8.80 16.93 16.58
CA ASN A 247 -8.55 15.57 16.13
C ASN A 247 -7.09 15.18 16.37
N THR A 248 -6.85 14.04 17.02
CA THR A 248 -5.51 13.50 17.25
C THR A 248 -5.34 12.22 16.43
N ILE A 249 -4.39 12.21 15.50
CA ILE A 249 -4.10 11.07 14.63
C ILE A 249 -2.78 10.46 15.09
N THR A 250 -2.82 9.20 15.54
CA THR A 250 -1.61 8.45 15.91
C THR A 250 -1.17 7.60 14.73
N LEU A 251 0.12 7.69 14.39
CA LEU A 251 0.71 6.99 13.26
C LEU A 251 1.71 5.94 13.73
N ARG A 252 1.77 4.83 12.99
CA ARG A 252 2.80 3.79 13.15
C ARG A 252 3.43 3.55 11.79
N GLY A 253 4.75 3.75 11.70
CA GLY A 253 5.51 3.42 10.50
C GLY A 253 5.51 1.92 10.25
N VAL A 254 5.30 1.51 9.00
CA VAL A 254 5.38 0.11 8.57
C VAL A 254 6.20 0.08 7.28
N SER A 255 7.19 -0.79 7.22
CA SER A 255 8.00 -1.05 6.03
C SER A 255 7.81 -2.50 5.60
N SER A 256 7.46 -2.74 4.33
CA SER A 256 7.41 -4.08 3.75
C SER A 256 8.68 -4.32 2.93
N LEU A 257 9.42 -5.37 3.26
CA LEU A 257 10.59 -5.80 2.51
C LEU A 257 10.30 -7.11 1.79
N ASN A 258 10.67 -7.20 0.51
CA ASN A 258 10.63 -8.45 -0.23
C ASN A 258 11.98 -9.15 -0.08
N ALA A 259 12.03 -10.25 0.67
CA ALA A 259 13.27 -11.00 0.90
C ALA A 259 13.94 -11.47 -0.41
N SER A 260 13.16 -11.69 -1.47
CA SER A 260 13.64 -12.15 -2.78
C SER A 260 14.52 -11.11 -3.50
N SER A 261 14.42 -9.81 -3.18
CA SER A 261 15.22 -8.75 -3.83
C SER A 261 16.59 -8.52 -3.19
N HIS A 262 16.84 -9.02 -1.97
CA HIS A 262 18.10 -8.83 -1.25
C HIS A 262 19.21 -9.84 -1.63
N LEU A 263 18.89 -10.87 -2.40
CA LEU A 263 19.88 -11.83 -2.92
C LEU A 263 20.74 -11.27 -4.08
N ASN A 264 20.41 -10.08 -4.60
CA ASN A 264 21.11 -9.46 -5.73
C ASN A 264 21.96 -8.22 -5.38
N THR A 265 22.09 -7.86 -4.10
CA THR A 265 23.00 -6.79 -3.69
C THR A 265 24.34 -7.39 -3.26
N PRO A 266 25.46 -7.16 -3.98
CA PRO A 266 26.77 -7.57 -3.52
C PRO A 266 27.13 -6.78 -2.26
N VAL A 267 27.62 -7.50 -1.25
CA VAL A 267 28.21 -6.97 -0.01
C VAL A 267 29.50 -6.21 -0.33
#